data_AF-X0YAZ4-F1
#
_entry.id   AF-X0YAZ4-F1
#
_cell.length_a   1.000
_cell.length_b   1.000
_cell.length_c   1.000
_cell.angle_alpha   90.00
_cell.angle_beta   90.00
_cell.angle_gamma   90.00
#
_symmetry.space_group_name_H-M   'P 1'
#
loop_
_entity.id
_entity.type
_entity.pdbx_description
1 polymer ?
#
loop_
_entity_poly.entity_id
_entity_poly.type
_entity_poly.pdbx_seq_one_letter_code
_entity_poly.pdbx_strand_id
1 'polypeptide(L)'
;MGYLQLLDHLRRQIAAVTRTIKRQLRATPEGKRLQGLPGVGHILAHTILAEVGDFGRFRSAKHLASYSLLAPRAFDSGEETDEAPKGRHVGHIGRRTLKWAWIEAAHGAVRRGGRFREVFDRYTDGGKRNRNRG
;
A
#
# COMPACT_ATOMS: atom_id res chain seq x y z
N MET A 1 29.66 -23.76 -13.02
CA MET A 1 29.08 -23.28 -14.30
C MET A 1 27.54 -23.27 -14.35
N GLY A 2 26.80 -24.14 -13.64
CA GLY A 2 25.32 -24.17 -13.71
C GLY A 2 24.57 -23.00 -13.03
N TYR A 3 25.09 -22.44 -11.93
CA TYR A 3 24.41 -21.37 -11.19
C TYR A 3 24.31 -20.05 -11.98
N LEU A 4 25.31 -19.73 -12.81
CA LEU A 4 25.29 -18.53 -13.65
C LEU A 4 24.22 -18.64 -14.76
N GLN A 5 24.12 -19.81 -15.39
CA GLN A 5 23.09 -20.08 -16.40
C GLN A 5 21.68 -20.01 -15.81
N LEU A 6 21.48 -20.54 -14.60
CA LEU A 6 20.22 -20.43 -13.86
C LEU A 6 19.88 -18.97 -13.54
N LEU A 7 20.85 -18.19 -13.06
CA LEU A 7 20.66 -16.78 -12.76
C LEU A 7 20.22 -15.99 -14.01
N ASP A 8 20.87 -16.22 -15.15
CA ASP A 8 20.51 -15.57 -16.41
C ASP A 8 19.16 -16.01 -16.97
N HIS A 9 18.79 -17.28 -16.76
CA HIS A 9 17.45 -17.76 -17.09
C HIS A 9 16.37 -17.05 -16.26
N LEU A 10 16.54 -17.00 -14.93
CA LEU A 10 15.60 -16.33 -14.02
C LEU A 10 15.50 -14.83 -14.31
N ARG A 11 16.63 -14.15 -14.59
CA ARG A 11 16.63 -12.73 -14.99
C ARG A 11 15.80 -12.49 -16.24
N ARG A 12 15.90 -13.36 -17.25
CA ARG A 12 15.09 -13.27 -18.48
C ARG A 12 13.61 -13.47 -18.21
N GLN A 13 13.24 -14.44 -17.38
CA GLN A 13 11.85 -14.65 -16.98
C GLN A 13 11.27 -13.46 -16.22
N ILE A 14 12.01 -12.92 -15.23
CA ILE A 14 11.61 -11.71 -14.48
C ILE A 14 11.43 -10.53 -15.44
N ALA A 15 12.35 -10.35 -16.40
CA ALA A 15 12.25 -9.28 -17.39
C ALA A 15 11.01 -9.44 -18.29
N ALA A 16 10.70 -10.67 -18.73
CA ALA A 16 9.53 -10.96 -19.54
C ALA A 16 8.22 -10.65 -18.79
N VAL A 17 8.10 -11.10 -17.53
CA VAL A 17 6.95 -10.79 -16.67
C VAL A 17 6.82 -9.29 -16.43
N THR A 18 7.94 -8.62 -16.14
CA THR A 18 7.97 -7.17 -15.93
C THR A 18 7.48 -6.40 -17.17
N ARG A 19 7.84 -6.84 -18.38
CA ARG A 19 7.33 -6.24 -19.64
C ARG A 19 5.82 -6.42 -19.78
N THR A 20 5.29 -7.58 -19.42
CA THR A 20 3.84 -7.84 -19.43
C THR A 20 3.11 -6.94 -18.45
N ILE A 21 3.60 -6.81 -17.22
CA ILE A 21 3.04 -5.90 -16.21
C ILE A 21 3.02 -4.46 -16.73
N LYS A 22 4.14 -3.98 -17.29
CA LYS A 22 4.23 -2.64 -17.89
C LYS A 22 3.21 -2.43 -18.99
N ARG A 23 3.02 -3.41 -19.88
CA ARG A 23 2.05 -3.35 -20.98
C ARG A 23 0.62 -3.24 -20.45
N GLN A 24 0.25 -4.09 -19.49
CA GLN A 24 -1.09 -4.07 -18.88
C GLN A 24 -1.40 -2.74 -18.20
N LEU A 25 -0.44 -2.18 -17.45
CA LEU A 25 -0.62 -0.89 -16.78
C LEU A 25 -0.76 0.29 -17.75
N ARG A 26 -0.09 0.24 -18.90
CA ARG A 26 -0.21 1.27 -19.94
C ARG A 26 -1.51 1.16 -20.73
N ALA A 27 -2.16 0.00 -20.72
CA ALA A 27 -3.39 -0.23 -21.44
C ALA A 27 -4.62 0.38 -20.73
N THR A 28 -4.58 0.54 -19.40
CA THR A 28 -5.73 1.03 -18.62
C THR A 28 -5.54 2.46 -18.10
N PRO A 29 -6.59 3.29 -18.05
CA PRO A 29 -6.53 4.62 -17.42
C PRO A 29 -6.11 4.57 -15.94
N GLU A 30 -6.61 3.60 -15.19
CA GLU A 30 -6.31 3.40 -13.78
C GLU A 30 -4.84 3.05 -13.56
N GLY A 31 -4.27 2.19 -14.42
CA GLY A 31 -2.85 1.84 -14.40
C GLY A 31 -1.96 3.05 -14.62
N LYS A 32 -2.30 3.92 -15.58
CA LYS A 32 -1.59 5.19 -15.82
C LYS A 32 -1.70 6.14 -14.62
N ARG A 33 -2.89 6.28 -14.02
CA ARG A 33 -3.10 7.13 -12.84
C ARG A 33 -2.29 6.65 -11.65
N LEU A 34 -2.29 5.34 -11.37
CA LEU A 34 -1.50 4.76 -10.28
C LEU A 34 0.00 4.98 -10.50
N GLN A 35 0.51 4.83 -11.72
CA GLN A 35 1.91 5.11 -12.04
C GLN A 35 2.31 6.58 -11.87
N GLY A 36 1.35 7.50 -11.92
CA GLY A 36 1.57 8.92 -11.65
C GLY A 36 1.72 9.24 -10.16
N LEU A 37 1.35 8.32 -9.26
CA LEU A 37 1.45 8.54 -7.82
C LEU A 37 2.91 8.42 -7.35
N PRO A 38 3.39 9.35 -6.53
CA PRO A 38 4.72 9.23 -5.95
C PRO A 38 4.80 7.97 -5.09
N GLY A 39 5.91 7.25 -5.24
CA GLY A 39 6.15 6.00 -4.50
C GLY A 39 5.50 4.75 -5.11
N VAL A 40 4.58 4.89 -6.08
CA VAL A 40 3.94 3.73 -6.73
C VAL A 40 4.76 3.29 -7.95
N GLY A 41 5.43 2.14 -7.82
CA GLY A 41 6.11 1.47 -8.94
C GLY A 41 5.18 0.55 -9.73
N HIS A 42 5.69 -0.02 -10.83
CA HIS A 42 4.93 -0.94 -11.70
C HIS A 42 4.34 -2.13 -10.94
N ILE A 43 5.12 -2.76 -10.07
CA ILE A 43 4.64 -3.90 -9.27
C ILE A 43 3.51 -3.45 -8.35
N LEU A 44 3.71 -2.38 -7.58
CA LEU A 44 2.69 -1.86 -6.66
C LEU A 44 1.40 -1.44 -7.39
N ALA A 45 1.50 -0.74 -8.53
CA ALA A 45 0.35 -0.36 -9.33
C ALA A 45 -0.44 -1.59 -9.81
N HIS A 46 0.26 -2.62 -10.28
CA HIS A 46 -0.38 -3.84 -10.76
C HIS A 46 -1.01 -4.64 -9.62
N THR A 47 -0.32 -4.76 -8.48
CA THR A 47 -0.86 -5.38 -7.27
C THR A 47 -2.11 -4.66 -6.79
N ILE A 48 -2.11 -3.32 -6.73
CA ILE A 48 -3.28 -2.53 -6.35
C ILE A 48 -4.44 -2.80 -7.32
N LEU A 49 -4.20 -2.79 -8.63
CA LEU A 49 -5.26 -3.09 -9.60
C LEU A 49 -5.82 -4.50 -9.45
N ALA A 50 -4.96 -5.51 -9.23
CA ALA A 50 -5.39 -6.89 -9.08
C ALA A 50 -6.24 -7.10 -7.81
N GLU A 51 -5.86 -6.47 -6.69
CA GLU A 51 -6.54 -6.59 -5.39
C GLU A 51 -7.83 -5.75 -5.30
N VAL A 52 -7.83 -4.59 -5.97
CA VAL A 52 -8.96 -3.67 -5.99
C VAL A 52 -9.96 -4.04 -7.09
N GLY A 53 -9.51 -4.52 -8.25
CA GLY A 53 -10.35 -4.72 -9.41
C GLY A 53 -10.94 -3.38 -9.88
N ASP A 54 -12.27 -3.32 -9.93
CA ASP A 54 -12.98 -2.08 -10.24
C ASP A 54 -12.97 -1.12 -9.03
N PHE A 55 -12.51 0.12 -9.26
CA PHE A 55 -12.58 1.20 -8.26
C PHE A 55 -14.00 1.77 -8.12
N GLY A 56 -14.85 1.64 -9.15
CA GLY A 56 -16.23 2.12 -9.16
C GLY A 56 -17.14 1.44 -8.14
N ARG A 57 -16.82 0.22 -7.71
CA ARG A 57 -17.56 -0.49 -6.65
C ARG A 57 -17.49 0.17 -5.27
N PHE A 58 -16.60 1.15 -5.07
CA PHE A 58 -16.47 1.87 -3.81
C PHE A 58 -17.20 3.20 -3.86
N ARG A 59 -18.17 3.39 -2.94
CA ARG A 59 -18.90 4.65 -2.77
C ARG A 59 -17.99 5.87 -2.50
N SER A 60 -16.82 5.66 -1.90
CA SER A 60 -15.86 6.73 -1.62
C SER A 60 -14.45 6.20 -1.34
N ALA A 61 -13.46 7.09 -1.37
CA ALA A 61 -12.08 6.79 -0.97
C ALA A 61 -11.97 6.24 0.47
N LYS A 62 -12.85 6.67 1.39
CA LYS A 62 -12.89 6.14 2.76
C LYS A 62 -13.26 4.65 2.79
N HIS A 63 -14.15 4.22 1.91
CA HIS A 63 -14.53 2.80 1.80
C HIS A 63 -13.38 1.98 1.23
N LEU A 64 -12.65 2.51 0.24
CA LEU A 64 -11.44 1.85 -0.27
C LEU A 64 -10.34 1.77 0.82
N ALA A 65 -10.15 2.82 1.62
CA ALA A 65 -9.18 2.80 2.73
C ALA A 65 -9.55 1.78 3.80
N SER A 66 -10.84 1.64 4.12
CA SER A 66 -11.35 0.59 5.02
C SER A 66 -11.14 -0.81 4.42
N TYR A 67 -11.51 -0.99 3.14
CA TYR A 67 -11.30 -2.23 2.38
C TYR A 67 -9.83 -2.67 2.34
N SER A 68 -8.92 -1.70 2.27
CA SER A 68 -7.47 -1.87 2.21
C SER A 68 -6.83 -2.10 3.58
N LEU A 69 -7.63 -2.20 4.65
CA LEU A 69 -7.14 -2.31 6.02
C LEU A 69 -6.18 -1.16 6.39
N LEU A 70 -6.53 0.07 6.02
CA LEU A 70 -5.78 1.29 6.38
C LEU A 70 -6.58 2.25 7.27
N ALA A 71 -7.91 2.14 7.24
CA ALA A 71 -8.76 2.91 8.14
C ALA A 71 -8.68 2.33 9.57
N PRO A 72 -8.39 3.15 10.59
CA PRO A 72 -8.49 2.72 11.98
C PRO A 72 -9.93 2.33 12.33
N ARG A 73 -10.10 1.23 13.07
CA ARG A 73 -11.34 0.83 13.71
C ARG A 73 -11.24 1.17 15.19
N ALA A 74 -12.34 1.63 15.78
CA ALA A 74 -12.47 1.77 17.22
C ALA A 74 -13.31 0.59 17.73
N PHE A 75 -12.89 -0.02 18.84
CA PHE A 75 -13.70 -0.96 19.62
C PHE A 75 -14.04 -0.33 20.96
N ASP A 76 -14.51 0.91 20.92
CA ASP A 76 -15.03 1.58 22.11
C ASP A 76 -16.53 1.25 22.15
N SER A 77 -16.93 0.30 23.02
CA SER A 77 -18.34 -0.08 23.21
C SER A 77 -19.18 1.02 23.87
N GLY A 78 -18.54 2.12 24.32
CA GLY A 78 -19.20 3.22 25.01
C GLY A 78 -19.68 2.88 26.42
N GLU A 79 -19.49 1.64 26.87
CA GLU A 79 -19.71 1.24 28.25
C GLU A 79 -18.55 1.75 29.11
N GLU A 80 -18.90 2.37 30.23
CA GLU A 80 -17.97 2.78 31.27
C GLU A 80 -17.51 1.51 32.00
N THR A 81 -16.55 0.81 31.42
CA THR A 81 -15.87 -0.33 32.05
C THR A 81 -14.59 0.18 32.71
N ASP A 82 -14.17 -0.42 33.83
CA ASP A 82 -12.86 -0.13 34.47
C ASP A 82 -11.64 -0.49 33.58
N GLU A 83 -11.90 -1.07 32.40
CA GLU A 83 -10.87 -1.37 31.41
C GLU A 83 -10.50 -0.12 30.60
N ALA A 84 -9.20 0.11 30.41
CA ALA A 84 -8.72 1.17 29.53
C ALA A 84 -9.29 0.99 28.11
N PRO A 85 -9.73 2.08 27.42
CA PRO A 85 -10.26 1.98 26.07
C PRO A 85 -9.29 1.26 25.14
N LYS A 86 -9.77 0.27 24.40
CA LYS A 86 -8.96 -0.55 23.46
C LYS A 86 -8.35 0.28 22.33
N GLY A 87 -8.76 1.55 22.20
CA GLY A 87 -8.14 2.51 21.29
C GLY A 87 -8.44 2.20 19.83
N ARG A 88 -7.74 2.91 18.94
CA ARG A 88 -7.91 2.77 17.49
C ARG A 88 -6.78 1.92 16.91
N HIS A 89 -7.14 0.80 16.31
CA HIS A 89 -6.19 -0.08 15.64
C HIS A 89 -6.63 -0.35 14.20
N VAL A 90 -5.69 -0.78 13.37
CA VAL A 90 -5.95 -1.07 11.97
C VAL A 90 -6.29 -2.57 11.83
N GLY A 91 -7.13 -2.93 10.87
CA GLY A 91 -7.43 -4.35 10.62
C GLY A 91 -6.19 -5.17 10.24
N HIS A 92 -6.12 -6.40 10.72
CA HIS A 92 -5.03 -7.36 10.45
C HIS A 92 -5.45 -8.55 9.57
N ILE A 93 -6.76 -8.81 9.46
CA ILE A 93 -7.34 -9.95 8.73
C ILE A 93 -7.92 -9.44 7.40
N GLY A 94 -7.63 -10.13 6.29
CA GLY A 94 -8.11 -9.79 4.95
C GLY A 94 -6.98 -9.48 3.97
N ARG A 95 -7.12 -8.41 3.16
CA ARG A 95 -6.20 -8.06 2.06
C ARG A 95 -4.86 -7.51 2.53
N ARG A 96 -4.03 -8.37 3.11
CA ARG A 96 -2.68 -8.03 3.58
C ARG A 96 -1.78 -7.57 2.44
N THR A 97 -1.93 -8.14 1.25
CA THR A 97 -1.18 -7.75 0.04
C THR A 97 -1.51 -6.31 -0.37
N LEU A 98 -2.79 -5.94 -0.41
CA LEU A 98 -3.20 -4.57 -0.70
C LEU A 98 -2.72 -3.58 0.36
N LYS A 99 -2.85 -3.94 1.65
CA LYS A 99 -2.34 -3.12 2.76
C LYS A 99 -0.84 -2.87 2.62
N TRP A 100 -0.08 -3.94 2.39
CA TRP A 100 1.36 -3.87 2.15
C TRP A 100 1.70 -2.97 0.96
N ALA A 101 1.00 -3.13 -0.16
CA ALA A 101 1.27 -2.34 -1.36
C ALA A 101 1.12 -0.83 -1.12
N TRP A 102 0.11 -0.43 -0.35
CA TRP A 102 -0.09 0.97 0.03
C TRP A 102 0.95 1.48 1.03
N ILE A 103 1.37 0.65 2.00
CA ILE A 103 2.43 1.01 2.94
C ILE A 103 3.76 1.23 2.19
N GLU A 104 4.11 0.34 1.27
CA GLU A 104 5.31 0.50 0.44
C GLU A 104 5.23 1.72 -0.47
N ALA A 105 4.07 1.99 -1.05
CA ALA A 105 3.84 3.21 -1.81
C ALA A 105 4.05 4.46 -0.94
N ALA A 106 3.54 4.47 0.28
CA ALA A 106 3.73 5.57 1.23
C ALA A 106 5.20 5.77 1.59
N HIS A 107 5.94 4.70 1.91
CA HIS A 107 7.38 4.77 2.13
C HIS A 107 8.12 5.30 0.90
N GLY A 108 7.77 4.84 -0.29
CA GLY A 108 8.32 5.33 -1.55
C GLY A 108 8.04 6.81 -1.79
N ALA A 109 6.84 7.29 -1.43
CA ALA A 109 6.46 8.70 -1.56
C ALA A 109 7.27 9.57 -0.59
N VAL A 110 7.42 9.14 0.66
CA VAL A 110 8.23 9.81 1.68
C VAL A 110 9.71 9.89 1.26
N ARG A 111 10.26 8.81 0.69
CA ARG A 111 11.65 8.79 0.16
C ARG A 111 11.86 9.75 -1.00
N ARG A 112 10.83 10.01 -1.82
CA ARG A 112 10.90 10.97 -2.93
C ARG A 112 10.86 12.43 -2.49
N GLY A 113 10.51 12.71 -1.23
CA GLY A 113 10.49 14.07 -0.68
C GLY A 113 9.21 14.86 -0.93
N GLY A 114 9.31 16.18 -0.81
CA GLY A 114 8.20 17.13 -0.97
C GLY A 114 7.08 16.95 0.06
N ARG A 115 5.85 17.24 -0.36
CA ARG A 115 4.66 17.22 0.51
C ARG A 115 4.51 15.95 1.35
N PHE A 116 4.80 14.78 0.81
CA PHE A 116 4.63 13.52 1.55
C PHE A 116 5.65 13.36 2.68
N ARG A 117 6.88 13.85 2.48
CA ARG A 117 7.90 13.90 3.53
C ARG A 117 7.53 14.89 4.62
N GLU A 118 7.11 16.09 4.26
CA GLU A 118 6.65 17.12 5.22
C GLU A 118 5.49 16.62 6.08
N VAL A 119 4.51 15.96 5.46
CA VAL A 119 3.38 15.35 6.17
C VAL A 119 3.87 14.26 7.13
N PHE A 120 4.77 13.38 6.69
CA PHE A 120 5.34 12.34 7.54
C PHE A 120 6.06 12.95 8.75
N ASP A 121 6.99 13.86 8.50
CA ASP A 121 7.81 14.49 9.54
C ASP A 121 6.94 15.24 10.57
N ARG A 122 5.89 15.94 10.12
CA ARG A 122 4.93 16.62 11.00
C ARG A 122 4.22 15.67 11.96
N TYR A 123 3.87 14.46 11.53
CA TYR A 123 3.12 13.51 12.35
C TYR A 123 4.00 12.56 13.16
N THR A 124 5.20 12.24 12.67
CA THR A 124 6.07 11.22 13.25
C THR A 124 7.37 11.77 13.85
N ASP A 125 7.62 13.08 13.77
CA ASP A 125 8.91 13.70 14.15
C ASP A 125 10.10 12.97 13.48
N GLY A 126 10.05 12.88 12.15
CA GLY A 126 11.05 12.14 11.36
C GLY A 126 11.11 10.64 11.67
N GLY A 127 10.02 10.06 12.18
CA GLY A 127 9.93 8.66 12.59
C GLY A 127 10.29 8.39 14.05
N LYS A 128 10.69 9.39 14.84
CA LYS A 128 11.03 9.23 16.26
C LYS A 128 9.82 8.97 17.14
N ARG A 129 8.65 9.46 16.73
CA ARG A 129 7.40 9.33 17.48
C ARG A 129 6.67 8.05 17.06
N ASN A 130 7.02 6.92 17.68
CA ASN A 130 6.22 5.71 17.58
C ASN A 130 5.00 5.82 18.51
N ARG A 131 3.85 6.25 17.98
CA ARG A 131 2.57 6.04 18.66
C ARG A 131 2.10 4.62 18.39
N ASN A 132 2.80 3.64 18.95
CA ASN A 132 2.27 2.30 19.17
C ASN A 132 1.14 2.41 20.22
N ARG A 133 0.06 3.13 19.91
CA ARG A 133 -1.19 3.08 20.65
C ARG A 133 -2.10 2.09 19.94
N GLY A 134 -1.80 0.83 20.23
CA GLY A 134 -2.69 -0.31 20.24
C GLY A 134 -2.23 -1.14 21.41
#